data_AF-A0A7C5QZH8-F1
#
_entry.id   AF-A0A7C5QZH8-F1
#
_cell.length_a   1.000
_cell.length_b   1.000
_cell.length_c   1.000
_cell.angle_alpha   90.00
_cell.angle_beta   90.00
_cell.angle_gamma   90.00
#
_symmetry.space_group_name_H-M   'P 1'
#
loop_
_entity.id
_entity.type
_entity.pdbx_description
1 polymer ?
#
loop_
_entity_poly.entity_id
_entity_poly.type
_entity_poly.pdbx_seq_one_letter_code
_entity_poly.pdbx_strand_id
1 'polypeptide(L)'
;MITDEQRAESMGDATREKLKQIIARIERLEAEKTELAADIREVYAEAKTFGFDTKILRKTVALRKIDANERAEQEALLDLYMDVIGG
;
A
#
# COMPACT_ATOMS: atom_id res chain seq x y z
N MET A 1 10.11 -28.96 -25.04
CA MET A 1 9.63 -27.78 -24.30
C MET A 1 8.27 -27.46 -24.88
N ILE A 2 7.20 -27.51 -24.08
CA ILE A 2 5.84 -27.21 -24.56
C ILE A 2 5.77 -25.71 -24.87
N THR A 3 5.26 -25.34 -26.04
CA THR A 3 5.09 -23.92 -26.41
C THR A 3 3.94 -23.29 -25.64
N ASP A 4 3.90 -21.95 -25.53
CA ASP A 4 2.83 -21.27 -24.81
C ASP A 4 1.46 -21.47 -25.48
N GLU A 5 1.41 -21.65 -26.81
CA GLU A 5 0.19 -22.09 -27.51
C GLU A 5 -0.26 -23.49 -27.07
N GLN A 6 0.64 -24.47 -27.00
CA GLN A 6 0.31 -25.84 -26.58
C GLN A 6 -0.18 -25.89 -25.12
N ARG A 7 0.34 -25.00 -24.25
CA ARG A 7 -0.19 -24.83 -22.89
C ARG A 7 -1.60 -24.26 -22.89
N ALA A 8 -1.87 -23.22 -23.68
CA ALA A 8 -3.19 -22.61 -23.79
C ALA A 8 -4.23 -23.58 -24.38
N GLU A 9 -3.84 -24.41 -25.34
CA GLU A 9 -4.69 -25.49 -25.89
C GLU A 9 -4.97 -26.59 -24.85
N SER A 10 -3.99 -26.94 -24.02
CA SER A 10 -4.15 -27.94 -22.95
C SER A 10 -5.03 -27.47 -21.78
N MET A 11 -5.29 -26.16 -21.67
CA MET A 11 -6.21 -25.63 -20.67
C MET A 11 -7.65 -25.95 -21.05
N GLY A 12 -8.37 -26.69 -20.20
CA GLY A 12 -9.80 -26.94 -20.38
C GLY A 12 -10.65 -25.66 -20.27
N ASP A 13 -11.85 -25.67 -20.87
CA ASP A 13 -12.76 -24.52 -20.90
C ASP A 13 -13.15 -24.01 -19.50
N ALA A 14 -13.34 -24.92 -18.55
CA ALA A 14 -13.62 -24.56 -17.15
C ALA A 14 -12.45 -23.77 -16.51
N THR A 15 -11.21 -24.14 -16.83
CA THR A 15 -10.01 -23.44 -16.35
C THR A 15 -9.88 -22.06 -16.99
N ARG A 16 -10.18 -21.95 -18.30
CA ARG A 16 -10.23 -20.65 -19.00
C ARG A 16 -11.28 -19.71 -18.41
N GLU A 17 -12.47 -20.22 -18.11
CA GLU A 17 -13.54 -19.43 -17.50
C GLU A 17 -13.16 -18.97 -16.08
N LYS A 18 -12.55 -19.86 -15.28
CA LYS A 18 -12.07 -19.49 -13.95
C LYS A 18 -11.01 -18.40 -13.99
N LEU A 19 -10.09 -18.47 -14.96
CA LEU A 19 -9.06 -17.44 -15.16
C LEU A 19 -9.69 -16.08 -15.48
N LYS A 20 -10.67 -16.03 -16.40
CA LYS A 20 -11.39 -14.79 -16.73
C LYS A 20 -12.06 -14.17 -15.50
N GLN A 21 -12.71 -14.99 -14.66
CA GLN A 21 -13.35 -14.51 -13.43
C GLN A 21 -12.35 -13.94 -12.42
N ILE A 22 -11.17 -14.57 -12.29
CA ILE A 22 -10.10 -14.07 -11.41
C ILE A 22 -9.57 -12.73 -11.93
N ILE A 23 -9.27 -12.63 -13.23
CA ILE A 23 -8.78 -11.39 -13.86
C ILE A 23 -9.80 -10.27 -13.67
N ALA A 24 -11.06 -10.49 -14.02
CA ALA A 24 -12.11 -9.48 -13.88
C ALA A 24 -12.26 -9.00 -12.43
N ARG A 25 -12.11 -9.89 -11.44
CA ARG A 25 -12.12 -9.51 -10.03
C ARG A 25 -10.91 -8.66 -9.64
N ILE A 26 -9.72 -8.98 -10.15
CA ILE A 26 -8.49 -8.21 -9.91
C ILE A 26 -8.61 -6.82 -10.54
N GLU A 27 -9.06 -6.72 -11.79
CA GLU A 27 -9.20 -5.45 -12.49
C GLU A 27 -10.17 -4.51 -11.75
N ARG A 28 -11.29 -5.06 -11.26
CA ARG A 28 -12.22 -4.28 -10.42
C ARG A 28 -11.54 -3.77 -9.14
N LEU A 29 -10.80 -4.63 -8.44
CA LEU A 29 -10.11 -4.25 -7.21
C LEU A 29 -8.99 -3.22 -7.45
N GLU A 30 -8.27 -3.29 -8.58
CA GLU A 30 -7.28 -2.28 -8.94
C GLU A 30 -7.91 -0.93 -9.32
N ALA A 31 -9.10 -0.94 -9.94
CA ALA A 31 -9.88 0.28 -10.16
C ALA A 31 -10.33 0.91 -8.82
N GLU A 32 -10.95 0.12 -7.93
CA GLU A 32 -11.37 0.56 -6.59
C GLU A 32 -10.18 1.14 -5.79
N LYS A 33 -9.02 0.48 -5.85
CA LYS A 33 -7.77 0.94 -5.21
C LYS A 33 -7.26 2.24 -5.81
N THR A 34 -7.41 2.44 -7.11
CA THR A 34 -7.01 3.67 -7.80
C THR A 34 -7.88 4.85 -7.38
N GLU A 35 -9.20 4.65 -7.32
CA GLU A 35 -10.17 5.63 -6.83
C GLU A 35 -9.87 5.99 -5.37
N LEU A 36 -9.73 5.00 -4.49
CA LEU A 36 -9.39 5.23 -3.08
C LEU A 36 -8.05 5.98 -2.92
N ALA A 37 -7.06 5.67 -3.75
CA ALA A 37 -5.79 6.39 -3.75
C ALA A 37 -5.94 7.84 -4.24
N ALA A 38 -6.89 8.15 -5.12
CA ALA A 38 -7.21 9.51 -5.51
C ALA A 38 -7.86 10.26 -4.34
N ASP A 39 -8.87 9.68 -3.69
CA ASP A 39 -9.53 10.27 -2.51
C ASP A 39 -8.54 10.59 -1.40
N ILE A 40 -7.62 9.67 -1.09
CA ILE A 40 -6.55 9.91 -0.09
C ILE A 40 -5.67 11.10 -0.49
N ARG A 41 -5.35 11.26 -1.78
CA ARG A 41 -4.56 12.42 -2.24
C ARG A 41 -5.33 13.73 -2.07
N GLU A 42 -6.63 13.73 -2.33
CA GLU A 42 -7.48 14.90 -2.13
C GLU A 42 -7.54 15.31 -0.66
N VAL A 43 -7.67 14.36 0.27
CA VAL A 43 -7.61 14.64 1.73
C VAL A 43 -6.29 15.28 2.13
N TYR A 44 -5.15 14.79 1.61
CA TYR A 44 -3.86 15.43 1.87
C TYR A 44 -3.75 16.82 1.22
N ALA A 45 -4.36 17.03 0.06
CA ALA A 45 -4.38 18.34 -0.60
C ALA A 45 -5.24 19.35 0.18
N GLU A 46 -6.40 18.92 0.68
CA GLU A 46 -7.25 19.71 1.57
C GLU A 46 -6.51 20.10 2.85
N ALA A 47 -5.84 19.14 3.51
CA ALA A 47 -5.04 19.40 4.70
C ALA A 47 -3.96 20.48 4.47
N LYS A 48 -3.38 20.53 3.26
CA LYS A 48 -2.41 21.57 2.88
C LYS A 48 -3.06 22.96 2.83
N THR A 49 -4.30 23.08 2.37
CA THR A 49 -5.06 24.35 2.36
C THR A 49 -5.30 24.87 3.78
N PHE A 50 -5.46 23.98 4.76
CA PHE A 50 -5.53 24.33 6.18
C PHE A 50 -4.16 24.64 6.82
N GLY A 51 -3.06 24.54 6.08
CA GLY A 51 -1.72 24.85 6.56
C GLY A 51 -1.00 23.67 7.23
N PHE A 52 -1.53 22.45 7.17
CA PHE A 52 -0.84 21.28 7.71
C PHE A 52 0.32 20.81 6.81
N ASP A 53 1.42 20.36 7.42
CA ASP A 53 2.51 19.70 6.70
C ASP A 53 2.12 18.26 6.33
N THR A 54 1.90 18.04 5.03
CA THR A 54 1.50 16.72 4.51
C THR A 54 2.56 15.63 4.67
N LYS A 55 3.86 15.97 4.75
CA LYS A 55 4.92 14.99 5.04
C LYS A 55 4.82 14.51 6.47
N ILE A 56 4.59 15.43 7.41
CA ILE A 56 4.38 15.08 8.82
C ILE A 56 3.11 14.25 8.99
N LEU A 57 2.00 14.62 8.34
CA LEU A 57 0.78 13.80 8.37
C LEU A 57 1.00 12.38 7.87
N ARG A 58 1.72 12.19 6.74
CA ARG A 58 2.07 10.86 6.23
C ARG A 58 2.91 10.06 7.23
N LYS A 59 3.89 10.71 7.87
CA LYS A 59 4.70 10.09 8.93
C LYS A 59 3.80 9.67 10.11
N THR A 60 2.91 10.54 10.56
CA THR A 60 1.96 10.24 11.65
C THR A 60 1.07 9.05 11.31
N VAL A 61 0.49 9.00 10.10
CA VAL A 61 -0.33 7.86 9.68
C VAL A 61 0.48 6.57 9.61
N ALA A 62 1.74 6.62 9.16
CA ALA A 62 2.62 5.46 9.16
C ALA A 62 2.95 4.97 10.58
N LEU A 63 3.32 5.87 11.50
CA LEU A 63 3.61 5.55 12.90
C LEU A 63 2.41 4.96 13.64
N ARG A 64 1.19 5.36 13.26
CA ARG A 64 -0.05 4.81 13.82
C ARG A 64 -0.37 3.38 13.37
N LYS A 65 0.33 2.85 12.36
CA LYS A 65 0.20 1.44 11.93
C LYS A 65 1.11 0.51 12.71
N ILE A 66 2.12 1.06 13.41
CA ILE A 66 3.06 0.30 14.24
C ILE A 66 2.40 0.07 15.60
N ASP A 67 2.65 -1.11 16.19
CA ASP A 67 2.19 -1.40 17.55
C ASP A 67 2.71 -0.33 18.54
N ALA A 68 1.90 -0.03 19.55
CA ALA A 68 2.22 1.06 20.49
C ALA A 68 3.50 0.78 21.28
N ASN A 69 3.77 -0.48 21.64
CA ASN A 69 4.97 -0.85 22.38
C ASN A 69 6.19 -0.83 21.46
N GLU A 70 6.06 -1.39 20.25
CA GLU A 70 7.13 -1.35 19.24
C GLU A 70 7.52 0.10 18.90
N ARG A 71 6.55 1.00 18.74
CA ARG A 71 6.82 2.43 18.53
C ARG A 71 7.57 3.05 19.70
N ALA A 72 7.15 2.76 20.93
CA ALA A 72 7.81 3.30 22.13
C ALA A 72 9.26 2.81 22.27
N GLU A 73 9.53 1.55 21.93
CA GLU A 73 10.89 0.99 21.90
C GLU A 73 11.75 1.68 20.83
N GLN A 74 11.21 1.88 19.63
CA GLN A 74 11.91 2.60 18.55
C GLN A 74 12.19 4.06 18.92
N GLU A 75 11.25 4.75 19.57
CA GLU A 75 11.43 6.13 20.06
C GLU A 75 12.54 6.19 21.12
N ALA A 76 12.55 5.27 22.09
CA ALA A 76 13.60 5.20 23.10
C ALA A 76 15.00 4.94 22.50
N LEU A 77 15.10 4.08 21.49
CA LEU A 77 16.35 3.83 20.77
C LEU A 77 16.80 5.04 19.95
N LEU A 78 15.86 5.73 19.30
CA LEU A 78 16.16 6.94 18.54
C LEU A 78 16.72 8.02 19.46
N ASP A 79 16.08 8.26 20.61
CA ASP A 79 16.52 9.24 21.60
C ASP A 79 17.93 8.91 22.12
N LEU A 80 18.20 7.64 22.43
CA LEU A 80 19.54 7.18 22.82
C LEU A 80 20.58 7.47 21.73
N TYR A 81 20.27 7.18 20.47
CA TYR A 81 21.22 7.41 19.37
C TYR A 81 21.45 8.90 19.12
N MET A 82 20.41 9.74 19.22
CA MET A 82 20.52 11.19 19.08
C MET A 82 21.37 11.80 20.21
N ASP A 83 21.22 11.32 21.44
CA ASP A 83 22.05 11.75 22.58
C ASP A 83 23.53 11.44 22.35
N VAL A 84 23.85 10.22 21.88
CA VAL A 84 25.23 9.81 21.60
C VAL A 84 25.92 10.66 20.53
N ILE A 85 25.18 11.08 19.49
CA ILE A 85 25.74 11.91 18.41
C ILE A 85 25.68 13.41 18.73
N GLY A 86 25.18 13.80 19.91
CA GLY A 86 25.21 15.18 20.40
C GLY A 86 24.05 16.07 19.94
N GLY A 87 22.97 15.50 19.38
CA GLY A 87 21.78 16.23 18.91
C GLY A 87 21.98 16.99 17.61
#